data_AF-A0A321LGE7-F1
#
_entry.id   AF-A0A321LGE7-F1
#
_cell.length_a   1.000
_cell.length_b   1.000
_cell.length_c   1.000
_cell.angle_alpha   90.00
_cell.angle_beta   90.00
_cell.angle_gamma   90.00
#
_symmetry.space_group_name_H-M   'P 1'
#
loop_
_entity.id
_entity.type
_entity.pdbx_description
1 polymer ?
#
loop_
_entity_poly.entity_id
_entity_poly.type
_entity_poly.pdbx_seq_one_letter_code
_entity_poly.pdbx_strand_id
1 'polypeptide(L)'
;MERQPDSFDDLLMRLEPECADPQQAYRRCRDKLIKFFQWRSCEDSDALADDAIARLAQKISEGVEIQSEKPYQYMYAIALNVYREYLRGKRRQERIRLEWIPPTPVRDEQLACKRQCLERLARDKRELLERYYGSNEEPSKIAEELGVNLGALRLRVHRIKTELHPCYKKCREE
;
A
#
# COMPACT_ATOMS: atom_id res chain seq x y z
N MET A 1 -2.11 -38.99 26.68
CA MET A 1 -2.78 -38.17 25.64
C MET A 1 -1.67 -37.38 24.97
N GLU A 2 -1.04 -38.02 23.99
CA GLU A 2 0.11 -37.49 23.27
C GLU A 2 -0.37 -36.32 22.41
N ARG A 3 0.17 -35.12 22.62
CA ARG A 3 0.07 -34.04 21.63
C ARG A 3 0.76 -34.56 20.38
N GLN A 4 0.02 -34.85 19.32
CA GLN A 4 0.63 -34.85 17.99
C GLN A 4 1.28 -33.46 17.85
N PRO A 5 2.59 -33.36 17.57
CA PRO A 5 3.16 -32.07 17.22
C PRO A 5 2.35 -31.56 16.04
N ASP A 6 1.65 -30.45 16.24
CA ASP A 6 0.83 -29.86 15.19
C ASP A 6 1.76 -29.59 14.00
N SER A 7 1.35 -29.95 12.79
CA SER A 7 2.16 -29.80 11.56
C SER A 7 2.77 -28.40 11.37
N PHE A 8 2.23 -27.40 12.08
CA PHE A 8 2.75 -26.04 12.14
C PHE A 8 3.96 -25.88 13.07
N ASP A 9 3.97 -26.49 14.26
CA ASP A 9 5.10 -26.45 15.20
C ASP A 9 6.34 -27.10 14.59
N ASP A 10 6.18 -28.24 13.92
CA ASP A 10 7.26 -28.90 13.19
C ASP A 10 7.82 -28.02 12.06
N LEU A 11 6.94 -27.27 11.37
CA LEU A 11 7.38 -26.34 10.33
C LEU A 11 8.13 -25.15 10.94
N LEU A 12 7.68 -24.61 12.07
CA LEU A 12 8.38 -23.54 12.78
C LEU A 12 9.78 -23.99 13.21
N MET A 13 9.92 -25.21 13.73
CA MET A 13 11.22 -25.78 14.08
C MET A 13 12.11 -25.98 12.84
N ARG A 14 11.54 -26.31 11.67
CA ARG A 14 12.29 -26.36 10.40
C ARG A 14 12.66 -24.98 9.87
N LEU A 15 11.83 -23.96 10.12
CA LEU A 15 12.14 -22.56 9.80
C LEU A 15 13.22 -22.01 10.74
N GLU A 16 13.23 -22.39 12.00
CA GLU A 16 14.21 -21.90 12.97
C GLU A 16 14.89 -23.09 13.66
N PRO A 17 15.79 -23.81 12.96
CA PRO A 17 16.40 -25.02 13.49
C PRO A 17 17.28 -24.79 14.73
N GLU A 18 17.69 -23.55 14.97
CA GLU A 18 18.46 -23.13 16.14
C GLU A 18 17.61 -22.91 17.41
N CYS A 19 16.28 -22.99 17.29
CA CYS A 19 15.38 -22.76 18.41
C CYS A 19 15.15 -24.02 19.24
N ALA A 20 15.06 -23.86 20.55
CA ALA A 20 14.88 -24.97 21.49
C ALA A 20 13.44 -25.49 21.56
N ASP A 21 12.47 -24.64 21.21
CA ASP A 21 11.04 -24.96 21.26
C ASP A 21 10.24 -24.18 20.19
N PRO A 22 9.02 -24.66 19.82
CA PRO A 22 8.19 -24.02 18.81
C PRO A 22 7.79 -22.57 19.12
N GLN A 23 7.66 -22.20 20.40
CA GLN A 23 7.31 -20.83 20.78
C GLN A 23 8.48 -19.88 20.53
N GLN A 24 9.72 -20.32 20.78
CA GLN A 24 10.91 -19.57 20.45
C GLN A 24 11.09 -19.46 18.92
N ALA A 25 10.84 -20.55 18.19
CA ALA A 25 10.85 -20.56 16.73
C ALA A 25 9.81 -19.58 16.16
N TYR A 26 8.59 -19.58 16.68
CA TYR A 26 7.55 -18.61 16.34
C TYR A 26 8.04 -17.17 16.52
N ARG A 27 8.55 -16.83 17.73
CA ARG A 27 9.01 -15.46 18.04
C ARG A 27 10.12 -15.02 17.09
N ARG A 28 11.09 -15.89 16.83
CA ARG A 28 12.23 -15.59 15.96
C ARG A 28 11.82 -15.42 14.49
N CYS A 29 10.92 -16.27 14.00
CA CYS A 29 10.32 -16.13 12.68
C CYS A 29 9.54 -14.81 12.55
N ARG A 30 8.70 -14.49 13.55
CA ARG A 30 7.95 -13.24 13.64
C ARG A 30 8.88 -12.02 13.60
N ASP A 31 9.95 -12.01 14.40
CA ASP A 31 10.92 -10.91 14.44
C ASP A 31 11.59 -10.67 13.07
N LYS A 32 11.90 -11.74 12.34
CA LYS A 32 12.46 -11.64 10.97
C LYS A 32 11.44 -11.06 9.99
N LEU A 33 10.17 -11.46 10.10
CA LEU A 33 9.10 -10.92 9.27
C LEU A 33 8.82 -9.45 9.57
N ILE A 34 8.84 -9.05 10.84
CA ILE A 34 8.73 -7.64 11.26
C ILE A 34 9.84 -6.83 10.62
N LYS A 35 11.11 -7.28 10.73
CA LYS A 35 12.25 -6.61 10.08
C LYS A 35 12.07 -6.52 8.56
N PHE A 36 11.56 -7.59 7.94
CA PHE A 36 11.26 -7.60 6.50
C PHE A 36 10.25 -6.50 6.09
N PHE A 37 9.19 -6.28 6.86
CA PHE A 37 8.19 -5.24 6.59
C PHE A 37 8.67 -3.84 6.98
N GLN A 38 9.43 -3.72 8.08
CA GLN A 38 10.03 -2.45 8.53
C GLN A 38 11.03 -1.89 7.52
N TRP A 39 11.91 -2.73 6.97
CA TRP A 39 12.85 -2.31 5.90
C TRP A 39 12.14 -1.86 4.62
N ARG A 40 10.85 -2.16 4.47
CA ARG A 40 9.99 -1.72 3.36
C ARG A 40 9.07 -0.56 3.74
N SER A 41 9.26 0.02 4.94
CA SER A 41 8.51 1.16 5.47
C SER A 41 7.00 0.92 5.56
N CYS A 42 6.58 -0.29 5.92
CA CYS A 42 5.17 -0.59 6.19
C CYS A 42 4.77 0.01 7.55
N GLU A 43 3.62 0.68 7.59
CA GLU A 43 3.13 1.41 8.78
C GLU A 43 2.80 0.49 9.97
N ASP A 44 2.29 -0.71 9.74
CA ASP A 44 1.98 -1.71 10.77
C ASP A 44 2.70 -3.02 10.47
N SER A 45 4.01 -3.04 10.71
CA SER A 45 4.87 -4.18 10.37
C SER A 45 4.60 -5.41 11.25
N ASP A 46 4.12 -5.21 12.48
CA ASP A 46 3.73 -6.27 13.40
C ASP A 46 2.50 -7.01 12.91
N ALA A 47 1.42 -6.30 12.57
CA ALA A 47 0.20 -6.93 12.04
C ALA A 47 0.44 -7.67 10.71
N LEU A 48 1.31 -7.14 9.85
CA LEU A 48 1.66 -7.81 8.58
C LEU A 48 2.48 -9.08 8.80
N ALA A 49 3.34 -9.10 9.81
CA ALA A 49 4.06 -10.32 10.19
C ALA A 49 3.09 -11.38 10.74
N ASP A 50 2.15 -10.97 11.60
CA ASP A 50 1.14 -11.87 12.15
C ASP A 50 0.20 -12.42 11.04
N ASP A 51 -0.21 -11.59 10.07
CA ASP A 51 -0.98 -12.05 8.90
C ASP A 51 -0.20 -13.06 8.04
N ALA A 52 1.09 -12.81 7.81
CA ALA A 52 1.92 -13.75 7.06
C ALA A 52 2.02 -15.13 7.76
N ILE A 53 2.15 -15.14 9.08
CA ILE A 53 2.19 -16.38 9.86
C ILE A 53 0.81 -17.06 9.90
N ALA A 54 -0.27 -16.30 10.05
CA ALA A 54 -1.63 -16.83 10.01
C ALA A 54 -1.94 -17.51 8.67
N ARG A 55 -1.51 -16.92 7.54
CA ARG A 55 -1.65 -17.53 6.21
C ARG A 55 -0.81 -18.81 6.06
N LEU A 56 0.36 -18.85 6.68
CA LEU A 56 1.18 -20.07 6.72
C LEU A 56 0.45 -21.18 7.49
N ALA A 57 -0.06 -20.88 8.68
CA ALA A 57 -0.82 -21.83 9.49
C ALA A 57 -2.08 -22.33 8.75
N GLN A 58 -2.80 -21.42 8.07
CA GLN A 58 -3.96 -21.77 7.26
C GLN A 58 -3.58 -22.74 6.13
N LYS A 59 -2.50 -22.48 5.39
CA LYS A 59 -2.05 -23.37 4.30
C LYS A 59 -1.73 -24.78 4.80
N ILE A 60 -1.15 -24.90 5.99
CA ILE A 60 -0.91 -26.19 6.63
C ILE A 60 -2.22 -26.88 7.00
N SER A 61 -3.18 -26.14 7.59
CA SER A 61 -4.49 -26.70 7.92
C SER A 61 -5.29 -27.17 6.69
N GLU A 62 -5.04 -26.56 5.52
CA GLU A 62 -5.59 -26.96 4.23
C GLU A 62 -4.92 -28.22 3.64
N GLY A 63 -3.93 -28.80 4.33
CA GLY A 63 -3.20 -29.98 3.89
C GLY A 63 -2.14 -29.70 2.82
N VAL A 64 -1.73 -28.44 2.65
CA VAL A 64 -0.61 -28.12 1.76
C VAL A 64 0.67 -28.65 2.39
N GLU A 65 1.20 -29.74 1.86
CA GLU A 65 2.52 -30.21 2.26
C GLU A 65 3.57 -29.21 1.79
N ILE A 66 4.18 -28.51 2.76
CA ILE A 66 5.32 -27.63 2.49
C ILE A 66 6.57 -28.52 2.37
N GLN A 67 6.61 -29.25 1.24
CA GLN A 67 7.78 -29.95 0.74
C GLN A 67 8.73 -28.93 0.11
N SER A 68 9.32 -28.07 0.93
CA SER A 68 10.47 -27.31 0.47
C SER A 68 11.67 -27.74 1.29
N GLU A 69 12.73 -28.16 0.59
CA GLU A 69 14.09 -28.22 1.13
C GLU A 69 14.53 -26.85 1.69
N LYS A 70 13.75 -25.78 1.42
CA LYS A 70 13.99 -24.39 1.82
C LYS A 70 12.70 -23.74 2.36
N PRO A 71 12.24 -24.10 3.58
CA PRO A 71 11.00 -23.57 4.17
C PRO A 71 10.95 -22.04 4.24
N TYR A 72 12.10 -21.39 4.37
CA TYR A 72 12.21 -19.92 4.30
C TYR A 72 11.78 -19.31 2.97
N GLN A 73 11.99 -19.99 1.84
CA GLN A 73 11.58 -19.46 0.54
C GLN A 73 10.05 -19.39 0.45
N TYR A 74 9.37 -20.38 1.00
CA TYR A 74 7.92 -20.40 1.06
C TYR A 74 7.38 -19.32 2.00
N MET A 75 7.95 -19.21 3.21
CA MET A 75 7.61 -18.14 4.16
C MET A 75 7.86 -16.74 3.55
N TYR A 76 8.98 -16.56 2.85
CA TYR A 76 9.30 -15.33 2.14
C TYR A 76 8.29 -15.02 1.03
N ALA A 77 7.86 -16.03 0.27
CA ALA A 77 6.86 -15.85 -0.79
C ALA A 77 5.52 -15.39 -0.21
N ILE A 78 5.10 -15.94 0.93
CA ILE A 78 3.91 -15.47 1.66
C ILE A 78 4.08 -14.02 2.10
N ALA A 79 5.19 -13.68 2.76
CA ALA A 79 5.47 -12.31 3.21
C ALA A 79 5.48 -11.30 2.04
N LEU A 80 6.00 -11.70 0.87
CA LEU A 80 5.98 -10.88 -0.34
C LEU A 80 4.57 -10.67 -0.89
N ASN A 81 3.69 -11.68 -0.80
CA ASN A 81 2.29 -11.54 -1.21
C ASN A 81 1.52 -10.61 -0.26
N VAL A 82 1.71 -10.77 1.04
CA VAL A 82 1.17 -9.85 2.07
C VAL A 82 1.64 -8.42 1.79
N TYR A 83 2.92 -8.22 1.51
CA TYR A 83 3.46 -6.90 1.15
C TYR A 83 2.80 -6.31 -0.12
N ARG A 84 2.60 -7.11 -1.16
CA ARG A 84 1.94 -6.66 -2.40
C ARG A 84 0.49 -6.25 -2.15
N GLU A 85 -0.22 -6.96 -1.29
CA GLU A 85 -1.58 -6.62 -0.85
C GLU A 85 -1.60 -5.33 -0.03
N TYR A 86 -0.68 -5.18 0.93
CA TYR A 86 -0.49 -3.94 1.68
C TYR A 86 -0.29 -2.75 0.73
N LEU A 87 0.59 -2.85 -0.27
CA LEU A 87 0.80 -1.80 -1.25
C LEU A 87 -0.45 -1.50 -2.10
N ARG A 88 -1.26 -2.52 -2.42
CA ARG A 88 -2.54 -2.33 -3.12
C ARG A 88 -3.54 -1.59 -2.23
N GLY A 89 -3.60 -1.94 -0.95
CA GLY A 89 -4.42 -1.28 0.07
C GLY A 89 -4.01 0.17 0.29
N LYS A 90 -2.70 0.43 0.46
CA LYS A 90 -2.15 1.79 0.61
C LYS A 90 -2.48 2.67 -0.60
N ARG A 91 -2.28 2.16 -1.83
CA ARG A 91 -2.69 2.90 -3.05
C ARG A 91 -4.19 3.18 -3.10
N ARG A 92 -5.04 2.29 -2.56
CA ARG A 92 -6.48 2.52 -2.46
C ARG A 92 -6.80 3.59 -1.41
N GLN A 93 -6.19 3.53 -0.23
CA GLN A 93 -6.36 4.53 0.82
C GLN A 93 -5.84 5.91 0.41
N GLU A 94 -4.69 5.98 -0.25
CA GLU A 94 -4.16 7.23 -0.83
C GLU A 94 -5.12 7.80 -1.88
N ARG A 95 -5.75 6.96 -2.71
CA ARG A 95 -6.81 7.38 -3.63
C ARG A 95 -8.01 7.96 -2.89
N ILE A 96 -8.52 7.27 -1.87
CA ILE A 96 -9.66 7.73 -1.06
C ILE A 96 -9.30 9.03 -0.32
N ARG A 97 -8.09 9.16 0.23
CA ARG A 97 -7.62 10.38 0.91
C ARG A 97 -7.47 11.56 -0.05
N LEU A 98 -7.08 11.31 -1.30
CA LEU A 98 -7.04 12.34 -2.35
C LEU A 98 -8.44 12.76 -2.81
N GLU A 99 -9.44 11.87 -2.68
CA GLU A 99 -10.86 12.15 -2.94
C GLU A 99 -11.51 12.90 -1.75
N TRP A 100 -11.15 12.56 -0.51
CA TRP A 100 -11.60 13.22 0.71
C TRP A 100 -10.57 14.25 1.20
N ILE A 101 -10.39 15.32 0.44
CA ILE A 101 -9.79 16.56 0.96
C ILE A 101 -10.97 17.46 1.33
N PRO A 102 -11.32 17.62 2.62
CA PRO A 102 -12.33 18.59 3.00
C PRO A 102 -11.89 19.98 2.52
N PRO A 103 -12.81 20.84 2.06
CA PRO A 103 -12.47 22.22 1.75
C PRO A 103 -12.02 22.89 3.04
N THR A 104 -10.71 22.91 3.29
CA THR A 104 -10.11 23.80 4.28
C THR A 104 -10.60 25.22 3.98
N PRO A 105 -11.06 26.01 4.96
CA PRO A 105 -11.39 27.41 4.72
C PRO A 105 -10.12 28.09 4.19
N VAL A 106 -10.12 28.34 2.89
CA VAL A 106 -8.94 28.83 2.18
C VAL A 106 -8.82 30.31 2.50
N ARG A 107 -7.73 30.70 3.16
CA ARG A 107 -7.40 32.13 3.32
C ARG A 107 -7.18 32.73 1.92
N ASP A 108 -7.63 33.96 1.68
CA ASP A 108 -7.64 34.59 0.33
C ASP A 108 -6.28 34.56 -0.38
N GLU A 109 -5.17 34.59 0.36
CA GLU A 109 -3.79 34.49 -0.14
C GLU A 109 -3.47 33.11 -0.76
N GLN A 110 -4.01 32.02 -0.20
CA GLN A 110 -3.82 30.67 -0.72
C GLN A 110 -4.59 30.45 -2.03
N LEU A 111 -5.72 31.13 -2.22
CA LEU A 111 -6.47 31.12 -3.48
C LEU A 111 -5.72 31.86 -4.59
N ALA A 112 -5.06 32.97 -4.28
CA ALA A 112 -4.26 33.72 -5.25
C ALA A 112 -3.10 32.87 -5.80
N CYS A 113 -2.35 32.24 -4.90
CA CYS A 113 -1.23 31.37 -5.28
C CYS A 113 -1.68 30.15 -6.09
N LYS A 114 -2.81 29.53 -5.69
CA LYS A 114 -3.41 28.42 -6.42
C LYS A 114 -3.86 28.82 -7.83
N ARG A 115 -4.49 30.00 -7.99
CA ARG A 115 -4.88 30.53 -9.31
C ARG A 115 -3.66 30.75 -10.21
N GLN A 116 -2.63 31.43 -9.71
CA GLN A 116 -1.41 31.73 -10.48
C GLN A 116 -0.70 30.45 -10.95
N CYS A 117 -0.62 29.42 -10.10
CA CYS A 117 0.01 28.15 -10.49
C CYS A 117 -0.85 27.34 -11.47
N LEU A 118 -2.18 27.38 -11.34
CA LEU A 118 -3.07 26.77 -12.34
C LEU A 118 -2.99 27.51 -13.70
N GLU A 119 -2.78 28.82 -13.68
CA GLU A 119 -2.59 29.64 -14.89
C GLU A 119 -1.32 29.27 -15.69
N ARG A 120 -0.27 28.83 -15.00
CA ARG A 120 0.99 28.35 -15.62
C ARG A 120 0.88 26.97 -16.24
N LEU A 121 -0.18 26.22 -15.90
CA LEU A 121 -0.41 24.89 -16.41
C LEU A 121 -1.00 24.95 -17.84
N ALA A 122 -0.60 24.02 -18.70
CA ALA A 122 -1.19 23.86 -20.03
C ALA A 122 -2.72 23.71 -19.94
N ARG A 123 -3.43 24.33 -20.89
CA ARG A 123 -4.89 24.41 -20.91
C ARG A 123 -5.57 23.05 -20.72
N ASP A 124 -5.15 22.03 -21.47
CA ASP A 124 -5.71 20.68 -21.41
C ASP A 124 -5.57 20.04 -20.01
N LYS A 125 -4.48 20.31 -19.32
CA LYS A 125 -4.24 19.79 -17.96
C LYS A 125 -5.08 20.55 -16.92
N ARG A 126 -5.33 21.84 -17.14
CA ARG A 126 -6.22 22.66 -16.30
C ARG A 126 -7.67 22.21 -16.46
N GLU A 127 -8.14 22.09 -17.70
CA GLU A 127 -9.48 21.61 -18.02
C GLU A 127 -9.71 20.20 -17.44
N LEU A 128 -8.70 19.32 -17.52
CA LEU A 128 -8.79 18.00 -16.88
C LEU A 128 -8.94 18.08 -15.36
N LEU A 129 -8.20 18.97 -14.68
CA LEU A 129 -8.34 19.16 -13.23
C LEU A 129 -9.68 19.80 -12.84
N GLU A 130 -10.15 20.78 -13.62
CA GLU A 130 -11.43 21.45 -13.41
C GLU A 130 -12.60 20.48 -13.60
N ARG A 131 -12.56 19.64 -14.65
CA ARG A 131 -13.54 18.57 -14.83
C ARG A 131 -13.46 17.53 -13.71
N TYR A 132 -12.26 17.11 -13.32
CA TYR A 132 -12.08 16.08 -12.29
C TYR A 132 -12.50 16.53 -10.88
N TYR A 133 -12.33 17.80 -10.53
CA TYR A 133 -12.62 18.32 -9.17
C TYR A 133 -13.83 19.25 -9.08
N GLY A 134 -14.26 19.85 -10.20
CA GLY A 134 -15.31 20.87 -10.23
C GLY A 134 -16.63 20.40 -10.84
N SER A 135 -16.67 19.22 -11.46
CA SER A 135 -17.93 18.64 -11.94
C SER A 135 -18.55 17.70 -10.90
N ASN A 136 -19.87 17.57 -10.92
CA ASN A 136 -20.58 16.48 -10.23
C ASN A 136 -20.51 15.16 -11.03
N GLU A 137 -19.65 15.06 -12.05
CA GLU A 137 -19.49 13.86 -12.85
C GLU A 137 -18.64 12.83 -12.10
N GLU A 138 -19.04 11.57 -12.15
CA GLU A 138 -18.18 10.52 -11.63
C GLU A 138 -16.89 10.41 -12.46
N PRO A 139 -15.72 10.23 -11.81
CA PRO A 139 -14.45 10.02 -12.51
C PRO A 139 -14.45 8.86 -13.52
N SER A 140 -15.39 7.92 -13.40
CA SER A 140 -15.65 6.84 -14.36
C SER A 140 -16.05 7.40 -15.73
N LYS A 141 -17.01 8.33 -15.78
CA LYS A 141 -17.50 8.96 -17.02
C LYS A 141 -16.42 9.79 -17.71
N ILE A 142 -15.64 10.54 -16.93
CA ILE A 142 -14.51 11.31 -17.43
C ILE A 142 -13.46 10.38 -18.08
N ALA A 143 -13.23 9.20 -17.49
CA ALA A 143 -12.30 8.23 -18.04
C ALA A 143 -12.82 7.63 -19.36
N GLU A 144 -14.11 7.29 -19.41
CA GLU A 144 -14.80 6.78 -20.60
C GLU A 144 -14.74 7.78 -21.76
N GLU A 145 -15.07 9.04 -21.53
CA GLU A 145 -15.01 10.09 -22.56
C GLU A 145 -13.59 10.36 -23.08
N LEU A 146 -12.58 10.19 -22.22
CA LEU A 146 -11.18 10.33 -22.59
C LEU A 146 -10.59 9.06 -23.20
N GLY A 147 -11.38 7.98 -23.34
CA GLY A 147 -10.93 6.69 -23.88
C GLY A 147 -9.83 6.03 -23.04
N VAL A 148 -9.79 6.30 -21.73
CA VAL A 148 -8.79 5.76 -20.81
C VAL A 148 -9.44 4.99 -19.68
N ASN A 149 -8.71 4.05 -19.08
CA ASN A 149 -9.19 3.45 -17.83
C ASN A 149 -9.04 4.42 -16.64
N LEU A 150 -9.86 4.20 -15.61
CA LEU A 150 -9.86 5.02 -14.39
C LEU A 150 -8.50 5.10 -13.69
N GLY A 151 -7.67 4.05 -13.81
CA GLY A 151 -6.31 4.05 -13.28
C GLY A 151 -5.39 5.02 -14.01
N ALA A 152 -5.49 5.07 -15.34
CA ALA A 152 -4.74 5.98 -16.19
C ALA A 152 -5.20 7.44 -16.03
N LEU A 153 -6.51 7.68 -15.88
CA LEU A 153 -7.05 9.00 -15.54
C LEU A 153 -6.46 9.53 -14.22
N ARG A 154 -6.55 8.72 -13.15
CA ARG A 154 -6.00 9.08 -11.83
C ARG A 154 -4.48 9.32 -11.88
N LEU A 155 -3.75 8.54 -12.67
CA LEU A 155 -2.31 8.74 -12.86
C LEU A 155 -1.99 10.05 -13.60
N ARG A 156 -2.78 10.42 -14.61
CA ARG A 156 -2.67 11.73 -15.29
C ARG A 156 -2.91 12.88 -14.31
N VAL A 157 -3.98 12.81 -13.52
CA VAL A 157 -4.28 13.82 -12.48
C VAL A 157 -3.16 13.92 -11.45
N HIS A 158 -2.62 12.79 -10.99
CA HIS A 158 -1.50 12.78 -10.05
C HIS A 158 -0.25 13.45 -10.62
N ARG A 159 0.13 13.14 -11.87
CA ARG A 159 1.28 13.76 -12.54
C ARG A 159 1.13 15.27 -12.65
N ILE A 160 -0.07 15.74 -12.97
CA ILE A 160 -0.38 17.19 -13.04
C ILE A 160 -0.22 17.83 -11.65
N LYS A 161 -0.69 17.18 -10.58
CA LYS A 161 -0.50 17.69 -9.21
C LYS A 161 0.98 17.75 -8.82
N THR A 162 1.77 16.75 -9.20
CA THR A 162 3.22 16.73 -8.93
C THR A 162 3.94 17.83 -9.70
N GLU A 163 3.50 18.14 -10.92
CA GLU A 163 4.02 19.25 -11.73
C GLU A 163 3.66 20.64 -11.14
N LEU A 164 2.51 20.78 -10.49
CA LEU A 164 2.10 22.00 -9.80
C LEU A 164 2.83 22.22 -8.46
N HIS A 165 3.35 21.15 -7.85
CA HIS A 165 3.94 21.20 -6.50
C HIS A 165 5.12 22.18 -6.38
N PRO A 166 6.11 22.20 -7.31
CA PRO A 166 7.19 23.18 -7.27
C PRO A 166 6.71 24.64 -7.41
N CYS A 167 5.66 24.88 -8.19
CA CYS A 167 5.08 26.22 -8.33
C CYS A 167 4.44 26.67 -7.03
N TYR A 168 3.62 25.80 -6.43
CA TYR A 168 2.93 26.10 -5.17
C TYR A 168 3.90 26.29 -4.01
N LYS A 169 5.02 25.55 -4.00
CA LYS A 169 6.09 25.73 -3.01
C LYS A 169 6.74 27.11 -3.14
N LYS A 170 7.17 27.49 -4.36
CA LYS A 170 7.82 28.80 -4.62
C LYS A 170 6.90 29.97 -4.29
N CYS A 171 5.65 29.91 -4.73
CA CYS A 171 4.67 30.99 -4.55
C CYS A 171 4.17 31.14 -3.10
N ARG A 172 4.47 30.18 -2.21
CA ARG A 172 4.26 30.32 -0.75
C ARG A 172 5.49 30.79 0.01
N GLU A 173 6.66 30.73 -0.62
CA GLU A 173 7.95 31.17 -0.08
C GLU A 173 8.30 32.60 -0.52
N GLU A 174 7.56 33.15 -1.50
CA GLU A 174 7.52 34.57 -1.93
C GLU A 174 6.47 35.36 -1.14
#